data_AF-A0A814TR86-F1
#
_entry.id   AF-A0A814TR86-F1
#
_cell.length_a   1.000
_cell.length_b   1.000
_cell.length_c   1.000
_cell.angle_alpha   90.00
_cell.angle_beta   90.00
_cell.angle_gamma   90.00
#
_symmetry.space_group_name_H-M   'P 1'
#
loop_
_entity.id
_entity.type
_entity.pdbx_description
1 polymer ?
#
loop_
_entity_poly.entity_id
_entity_poly.type
_entity_poly.pdbx_seq_one_letter_code
_entity_poly.pdbx_strand_id
1 'polypeptide(L)'
;MSGLRLEIPDDHDYPAADYMIIWLDDHIGQPDQYEVMKKAFTSNIDSRHQTVTNLTNKDYTYLIGAQNPTHIELADIPMLLLAFDNPLTCYDAFEENKDRRIYFITSGTLGKHIIPRLIENHTHLFKDPITKKPYSSMYIFCGNTAHHMDWLMDYVEHLQTFNHEKDLLTRLIRDVAMNFIEQSEYSLKQALARYKQSKKVLNRYLQMNEPCRKDLEHVERRIAAIEKIINPNKSDAYAQTDDISDNTTNDNEEVEDLRLSEACS
;
A
#
# COMPACT_ATOMS: atom_id res chain seq x y z
N MET A 1 24.06 4.15 -40.12
CA MET A 1 23.80 4.29 -38.67
C MET A 1 22.42 3.71 -38.39
N SER A 2 22.37 2.43 -38.02
CA SER A 2 21.14 1.72 -37.69
C SER A 2 20.74 2.08 -36.26
N GLY A 3 19.69 2.89 -36.11
CA GLY A 3 19.11 3.18 -34.82
C GLY A 3 18.53 1.91 -34.22
N LEU A 4 19.13 1.44 -33.12
CA LEU A 4 18.56 0.41 -32.27
C LEU A 4 17.23 0.94 -31.71
N ARG A 5 16.11 0.57 -32.34
CA ARG A 5 14.79 0.66 -31.72
C ARG A 5 14.76 -0.40 -30.63
N LEU A 6 14.82 0.06 -29.39
CA LEU A 6 14.52 -0.75 -28.23
C LEU A 6 13.02 -1.06 -28.29
N GLU A 7 12.66 -2.22 -28.84
CA GLU A 7 11.30 -2.72 -28.75
C GLU A 7 11.01 -3.00 -27.27
N ILE A 8 10.11 -2.21 -26.69
CA ILE A 8 9.59 -2.45 -25.36
C ILE A 8 8.60 -3.61 -25.53
N PRO A 9 8.80 -4.76 -24.86
CA PRO A 9 7.85 -5.85 -24.94
C PRO A 9 6.48 -5.36 -24.49
N ASP A 10 5.49 -5.52 -25.36
CA ASP A 10 4.08 -5.17 -25.12
C ASP A 10 3.36 -6.26 -24.32
N ASP A 11 4.11 -7.03 -23.52
CA ASP A 11 3.55 -8.07 -22.66
C ASP A 11 3.20 -7.44 -21.32
N HIS A 12 1.89 -7.26 -21.13
CA HIS A 12 1.25 -7.16 -19.82
C HIS A 12 1.37 -8.47 -19.03
N ASP A 13 2.57 -9.05 -18.97
CA ASP A 13 2.97 -9.93 -17.88
C ASP A 13 3.04 -9.04 -16.63
N TYR A 14 1.86 -8.71 -16.10
CA TYR A 14 1.78 -8.26 -14.73
C TYR A 14 2.45 -9.35 -13.91
N PRO A 15 3.58 -9.05 -13.22
CA PRO A 15 4.17 -10.03 -12.32
C PRO A 15 3.06 -10.51 -11.40
N ALA A 16 3.04 -11.83 -11.13
CA ALA A 16 2.09 -12.44 -10.21
C ALA A 16 1.94 -11.53 -8.98
N ALA A 17 0.71 -11.37 -8.46
CA ALA A 17 0.46 -10.44 -7.37
C ALA A 17 1.34 -10.77 -6.15
N ASP A 18 2.49 -10.10 -6.03
CA ASP A 18 3.48 -10.27 -4.97
C ASP A 18 2.97 -9.71 -3.63
N TYR A 19 1.85 -8.98 -3.68
CA TYR A 19 1.21 -8.34 -2.54
C TYR A 19 -0.02 -9.10 -2.10
N MET A 20 -0.12 -9.31 -0.80
CA MET A 20 -1.24 -9.98 -0.17
C MET A 20 -1.73 -9.20 1.04
N ILE A 21 -3.04 -9.13 1.20
CA ILE A 21 -3.69 -8.70 2.43
C ILE A 21 -4.22 -9.94 3.12
N ILE A 22 -3.87 -10.10 4.39
CA ILE A 22 -4.47 -11.11 5.27
C ILE A 22 -5.25 -10.35 6.33
N TRP A 23 -6.55 -10.58 6.42
CA TRP A 23 -7.44 -9.88 7.34
C TRP A 23 -8.07 -10.87 8.33
N LEU A 24 -7.68 -10.78 9.61
CA LEU A 24 -8.19 -11.59 10.71
C LEU A 24 -9.11 -10.79 11.64
N ASP A 25 -10.42 -11.03 11.56
CA ASP A 25 -11.40 -10.30 12.36
C ASP A 25 -12.69 -11.12 12.51
N ASP A 26 -13.24 -11.18 13.72
CA ASP A 26 -14.47 -11.91 14.05
C ASP A 26 -15.74 -11.24 13.50
N HIS A 27 -15.64 -9.99 13.07
CA HIS A 27 -16.74 -9.18 12.56
C HIS A 27 -16.66 -8.94 11.04
N ILE A 28 -15.64 -9.42 10.34
CA ILE A 28 -15.46 -9.13 8.89
C ILE A 28 -16.62 -9.66 8.03
N GLY A 29 -17.27 -10.75 8.43
CA GLY A 29 -18.46 -11.26 7.74
C GLY A 29 -19.75 -10.49 8.03
N GLN A 30 -19.76 -9.54 8.98
CA GLN A 30 -20.99 -8.87 9.41
C GLN A 30 -21.35 -7.68 8.51
N PRO A 31 -22.63 -7.48 8.14
CA PRO A 31 -23.00 -6.48 7.16
C PRO A 31 -22.71 -5.02 7.53
N ASP A 32 -22.83 -4.70 8.81
CA ASP A 32 -22.78 -3.34 9.35
C ASP A 32 -21.39 -2.98 9.90
N GLN A 33 -20.38 -3.82 9.59
CA GLN A 33 -19.00 -3.67 10.07
C GLN A 33 -18.07 -3.44 8.89
N TYR A 34 -17.12 -2.53 9.06
CA TYR A 34 -16.07 -2.27 8.08
C TYR A 34 -16.56 -1.69 6.75
N GLU A 35 -17.65 -0.91 6.75
CA GLU A 35 -18.29 -0.46 5.51
C GLU A 35 -17.33 0.29 4.58
N VAL A 36 -16.48 1.17 5.14
CA VAL A 36 -15.54 1.96 4.35
C VAL A 36 -14.43 1.09 3.81
N MET A 37 -13.83 0.27 4.68
CA MET A 37 -12.75 -0.64 4.31
C MET A 37 -13.19 -1.66 3.25
N LYS A 38 -14.36 -2.29 3.44
CA LYS A 38 -14.87 -3.31 2.52
C LYS A 38 -15.12 -2.77 1.12
N LYS A 39 -15.65 -1.55 1.02
CA LYS A 39 -15.92 -0.87 -0.26
C LYS A 39 -14.65 -0.40 -0.97
N ALA A 40 -13.51 -0.34 -0.28
CA ALA A 40 -12.24 0.04 -0.88
C ALA A 40 -11.64 -1.06 -1.76
N PHE A 41 -12.05 -2.31 -1.51
CA PHE A 41 -11.63 -3.47 -2.27
C PHE A 41 -12.64 -3.77 -3.38
N THR A 42 -12.13 -3.96 -4.59
CA THR A 42 -12.94 -4.34 -5.74
C THR A 42 -12.46 -5.67 -6.30
N SER A 43 -13.35 -6.43 -6.94
CA SER A 43 -13.02 -7.70 -7.57
C SER A 43 -14.07 -8.12 -8.60
N ASN A 44 -13.80 -9.22 -9.28
CA ASN A 44 -14.69 -9.93 -10.20
C ASN A 44 -15.03 -11.35 -9.70
N ILE A 45 -14.97 -11.61 -8.39
CA ILE A 45 -15.29 -12.92 -7.78
C ILE A 45 -16.66 -13.43 -8.22
N ASP A 46 -17.65 -12.54 -8.30
CA ASP A 46 -18.95 -12.90 -8.82
C ASP A 46 -18.89 -12.98 -10.35
N SER A 47 -18.89 -14.21 -10.87
CA SER A 47 -18.86 -14.50 -12.30
C SER A 47 -20.04 -13.90 -13.09
N ARG A 48 -21.08 -13.40 -12.41
CA ARG A 48 -22.20 -12.70 -13.05
C ARG A 48 -21.84 -11.26 -13.43
N HIS A 49 -20.80 -10.69 -12.83
CA HIS A 49 -20.32 -9.36 -13.16
C HIS A 49 -19.23 -9.44 -14.23
N GLN A 50 -19.44 -8.77 -15.36
CA GLN A 50 -18.46 -8.65 -16.43
C GLN A 50 -17.36 -7.61 -16.13
N THR A 51 -17.58 -6.78 -15.10
CA THR A 51 -16.71 -5.67 -14.71
C THR A 51 -16.33 -5.81 -13.25
N VAL A 52 -15.16 -5.26 -12.88
CA VAL A 52 -14.71 -5.15 -11.50
C VAL A 52 -15.72 -4.33 -10.69
N THR A 53 -16.18 -4.88 -9.56
CA THR A 53 -17.16 -4.25 -8.65
C THR A 53 -16.65 -4.26 -7.22
N ASN A 54 -17.14 -3.34 -6.39
CA ASN A 54 -16.83 -3.35 -4.95
C ASN A 54 -17.27 -4.67 -4.32
N LEU A 55 -16.43 -5.22 -3.44
CA LEU A 55 -16.78 -6.41 -2.68
C LEU A 55 -17.99 -6.13 -1.78
N THR A 56 -18.96 -7.04 -1.81
CA THR A 56 -20.16 -7.02 -0.97
C THR A 56 -19.95 -7.85 0.29
N ASN A 57 -20.81 -7.66 1.29
CA ASN A 57 -20.78 -8.48 2.50
C ASN A 57 -20.89 -9.99 2.23
N LYS A 58 -21.62 -10.39 1.17
CA LYS A 58 -21.71 -11.80 0.77
C LYS A 58 -20.37 -12.33 0.26
N ASP A 59 -19.60 -11.49 -0.42
CA ASP A 59 -18.28 -11.87 -0.90
C ASP A 59 -17.33 -12.08 0.28
N TYR A 60 -17.38 -11.24 1.32
CA TYR A 60 -16.60 -11.47 2.55
C TYR A 60 -16.99 -12.75 3.28
N THR A 61 -18.29 -13.05 3.42
CA THR A 61 -18.73 -14.34 3.96
C THR A 61 -18.17 -15.51 3.15
N TYR A 62 -18.15 -15.39 1.82
CA TYR A 62 -17.56 -16.40 0.95
C TYR A 62 -16.04 -16.51 1.14
N LEU A 63 -15.31 -15.40 1.21
CA LEU A 63 -13.85 -15.36 1.41
C LEU A 63 -13.44 -16.09 2.71
N ILE A 64 -14.15 -15.82 3.81
CA ILE A 64 -13.90 -16.47 5.11
C ILE A 64 -14.09 -17.99 5.00
N GLY A 65 -15.14 -18.44 4.32
CA GLY A 65 -15.46 -19.86 4.17
C GLY A 65 -14.57 -20.59 3.16
N ALA A 66 -14.13 -19.89 2.11
CA ALA A 66 -13.33 -20.48 1.04
C ALA A 66 -11.86 -20.65 1.44
N GLN A 67 -11.32 -19.75 2.28
CA GLN A 67 -9.93 -19.75 2.73
C GLN A 67 -8.90 -19.82 1.58
N ASN A 68 -9.26 -19.28 0.41
CA ASN A 68 -8.41 -19.26 -0.78
C ASN A 68 -8.01 -17.82 -1.13
N PRO A 69 -6.74 -17.58 -1.53
CA PRO A 69 -6.30 -16.27 -1.95
C PRO A 69 -7.15 -15.77 -3.12
N THR A 70 -7.72 -14.60 -2.96
CA THR A 70 -8.65 -14.04 -3.96
C THR A 70 -8.11 -12.76 -4.54
N HIS A 71 -8.12 -12.66 -5.87
CA HIS A 71 -7.68 -11.45 -6.56
C HIS A 71 -8.61 -10.28 -6.25
N ILE A 72 -8.03 -9.16 -5.85
CA ILE A 72 -8.72 -7.91 -5.57
C ILE A 72 -7.92 -6.75 -6.18
N GLU A 73 -8.56 -5.59 -6.29
CA GLU A 73 -7.88 -4.31 -6.51
C GLU A 73 -8.07 -3.41 -5.30
N LEU A 74 -6.97 -2.82 -4.82
CA LEU A 74 -6.97 -1.72 -3.84
C LEU A 74 -6.39 -0.49 -4.53
N ALA A 75 -7.19 0.57 -4.69
CA ALA A 75 -6.77 1.78 -5.42
C ALA A 75 -6.15 1.46 -6.80
N ASP A 76 -6.79 0.53 -7.54
CA ASP A 76 -6.35 0.04 -8.84
C ASP A 76 -5.01 -0.74 -8.83
N ILE A 77 -4.58 -1.22 -7.65
CA ILE A 77 -3.42 -2.12 -7.51
C ILE A 77 -3.92 -3.55 -7.39
N PRO A 78 -3.49 -4.48 -8.25
CA PRO A 78 -3.83 -5.88 -8.09
C PRO A 78 -3.14 -6.47 -6.85
N MET A 79 -3.92 -7.12 -5.99
CA MET A 79 -3.47 -7.77 -4.76
C MET A 79 -4.22 -9.10 -4.56
N LEU A 80 -3.73 -9.92 -3.63
CA LEU A 80 -4.49 -11.05 -3.11
C LEU A 80 -5.11 -10.68 -1.76
N LEU A 81 -6.31 -11.17 -1.48
CA LEU A 81 -6.99 -11.03 -0.19
C LEU A 81 -7.31 -12.42 0.38
N LEU A 82 -6.99 -12.59 1.65
CA LEU A 82 -7.46 -13.68 2.51
C LEU A 82 -8.18 -13.08 3.73
N ALA A 83 -9.32 -13.65 4.08
CA ALA A 83 -10.11 -13.24 5.24
C ALA A 83 -10.30 -14.42 6.19
N PHE A 84 -10.18 -14.17 7.49
CA PHE A 84 -10.30 -15.18 8.53
C PHE A 84 -11.05 -14.64 9.75
N ASP A 85 -11.77 -15.52 10.42
CA ASP A 85 -12.37 -15.30 11.75
C ASP A 85 -11.70 -16.18 12.83
N ASN A 86 -10.74 -17.03 12.45
CA ASN A 86 -10.04 -17.95 13.31
C ASN A 86 -8.51 -17.72 13.28
N PRO A 87 -7.86 -17.46 14.42
CA PRO A 87 -6.42 -17.19 14.46
C PRO A 87 -5.53 -18.37 14.01
N LEU A 88 -5.95 -19.63 14.23
CA LEU A 88 -5.14 -20.80 13.88
C LEU A 88 -5.08 -20.99 12.36
N THR A 89 -6.24 -21.02 11.70
CA THR A 89 -6.27 -21.15 10.23
C THR A 89 -5.64 -19.94 9.53
N CYS A 90 -5.77 -18.75 10.13
CA CYS A 90 -5.07 -17.56 9.66
C CYS A 90 -3.55 -17.69 9.74
N TYR A 91 -3.02 -18.24 10.84
CA TYR A 91 -1.58 -18.48 11.00
C TYR A 91 -1.06 -19.50 9.97
N ASP A 92 -1.78 -20.59 9.76
CA ASP A 92 -1.41 -21.60 8.77
C ASP A 92 -1.35 -20.99 7.36
N ALA A 93 -2.34 -20.19 6.98
CA ALA A 93 -2.35 -19.50 5.69
C ALA A 93 -1.26 -18.43 5.57
N PHE A 94 -0.90 -17.76 6.67
CA PHE A 94 0.25 -16.87 6.70
C PHE A 94 1.54 -17.64 6.39
N GLU A 95 1.75 -18.80 7.02
CA GLU A 95 2.93 -19.63 6.79
C GLU A 95 3.08 -20.09 5.34
N GLU A 96 1.97 -20.44 4.70
CA GLU A 96 1.94 -20.84 3.28
C GLU A 96 2.27 -19.68 2.32
N ASN A 97 2.10 -18.43 2.76
CA ASN A 97 2.22 -17.24 1.91
C ASN A 97 3.34 -16.28 2.34
N LYS A 98 4.18 -16.68 3.30
CA LYS A 98 5.19 -15.83 3.93
C LYS A 98 6.29 -15.31 3.00
N ASP A 99 6.44 -15.91 1.82
CA ASP A 99 7.36 -15.46 0.78
C ASP A 99 6.83 -14.24 0.00
N ARG A 100 5.58 -13.84 0.22
CA ARG A 100 4.95 -12.65 -0.36
C ARG A 100 5.08 -11.43 0.55
N ARG A 101 4.84 -10.24 0.00
CA ARG A 101 4.66 -9.03 0.79
C ARG A 101 3.26 -9.01 1.41
N ILE A 102 3.17 -9.33 2.69
CA ILE A 102 1.91 -9.39 3.44
C ILE A 102 1.62 -8.04 4.12
N TYR A 103 0.41 -7.54 3.96
CA TYR A 103 -0.21 -6.51 4.81
C TYR A 103 -1.24 -7.21 5.70
N PHE A 104 -0.89 -7.37 6.97
CA PHE A 104 -1.67 -8.10 7.95
C PHE A 104 -2.59 -7.15 8.72
N ILE A 105 -3.90 -7.34 8.62
CA ILE A 105 -4.91 -6.54 9.30
C ILE A 105 -5.59 -7.42 10.33
N THR A 106 -5.73 -6.98 11.57
CA THR A 106 -6.45 -7.77 12.58
C THR A 106 -7.16 -6.92 13.63
N SER A 107 -8.22 -7.48 14.23
CA SER A 107 -8.83 -6.88 15.41
C SER A 107 -7.89 -6.90 16.61
N GLY A 108 -8.03 -5.95 17.54
CA GLY A 108 -7.28 -6.01 18.80
C GLY A 108 -7.50 -7.31 19.60
N THR A 109 -8.71 -7.87 19.53
CA THR A 109 -9.10 -9.09 20.25
C THR A 109 -8.46 -10.34 19.68
N LEU A 110 -8.44 -10.50 18.35
CA LEU A 110 -7.81 -11.66 17.70
C LEU A 110 -6.30 -11.48 17.54
N GLY A 111 -5.85 -10.25 17.31
CA GLY A 111 -4.45 -9.87 17.14
C GLY A 111 -3.56 -10.31 18.29
N LYS A 112 -4.01 -10.14 19.54
CA LYS A 112 -3.27 -10.56 20.75
C LYS A 112 -2.88 -12.05 20.76
N HIS A 113 -3.59 -12.89 20.00
CA HIS A 113 -3.34 -14.32 19.94
C HIS A 113 -2.35 -14.73 18.84
N ILE A 114 -2.26 -13.97 17.75
CA ILE A 114 -1.48 -14.33 16.56
C ILE A 114 -0.22 -13.48 16.41
N ILE A 115 -0.28 -12.18 16.73
CA ILE A 115 0.80 -11.22 16.53
C ILE A 115 2.08 -11.61 17.28
N PRO A 116 2.04 -11.98 18.59
CA PRO A 116 3.22 -12.48 19.29
C PRO A 116 3.94 -13.58 18.53
N ARG A 117 3.19 -14.58 18.06
CA ARG A 117 3.72 -15.74 17.32
C ARG A 117 4.31 -15.34 15.97
N LEU A 118 3.64 -14.45 15.23
CA LEU A 118 4.13 -13.97 13.95
C LEU A 118 5.46 -13.22 14.11
N ILE A 119 5.54 -12.31 15.09
CA ILE A 119 6.74 -11.52 15.32
C ILE A 119 7.88 -12.42 15.84
N GLU A 120 7.62 -13.30 16.81
CA GLU A 120 8.65 -14.19 17.38
C GLU A 120 9.23 -15.16 16.35
N ASN A 121 8.39 -15.75 15.50
CA ASN A 121 8.82 -16.76 14.53
C ASN A 121 9.30 -16.14 13.20
N HIS A 122 8.83 -14.94 12.86
CA HIS A 122 9.01 -14.34 11.53
C HIS A 122 9.44 -12.87 11.56
N THR A 123 10.17 -12.41 12.59
CA THR A 123 10.62 -11.02 12.71
C THR A 123 11.30 -10.47 11.44
N HIS A 124 12.03 -11.34 10.73
CA HIS A 124 12.74 -10.98 9.50
C HIS A 124 11.82 -10.60 8.34
N LEU A 125 10.58 -11.10 8.31
CA LEU A 125 9.56 -10.76 7.31
C LEU A 125 8.96 -9.37 7.51
N PHE A 126 9.32 -8.68 8.59
CA PHE A 126 8.83 -7.34 8.90
C PHE A 126 9.96 -6.32 8.93
N LYS A 127 11.12 -6.67 8.37
CA LYS A 127 12.29 -5.81 8.27
C LYS A 127 12.71 -5.68 6.83
N ASP A 128 13.08 -4.47 6.45
CA ASP A 128 13.65 -4.21 5.14
C ASP A 128 14.98 -4.98 4.99
N PRO A 129 15.17 -5.76 3.92
CA PRO A 129 16.32 -6.65 3.80
C PRO A 129 17.65 -5.89 3.71
N ILE A 130 17.64 -4.61 3.30
CA ILE A 130 18.84 -3.79 3.11
C ILE A 130 19.15 -2.99 4.38
N THR A 131 18.22 -2.14 4.80
CA THR A 131 18.37 -1.20 5.92
C THR A 131 18.15 -1.87 7.28
N LYS A 132 17.54 -3.06 7.30
CA LYS A 132 17.12 -3.80 8.51
C LYS A 132 16.09 -3.06 9.37
N LYS A 133 15.59 -1.91 8.91
CA LYS A 133 14.55 -1.16 9.61
C LYS A 133 13.23 -1.93 9.54
N PRO A 134 12.41 -1.91 10.60
CA PRO A 134 11.07 -2.45 10.51
C PRO A 134 10.27 -1.69 9.45
N TYR A 135 9.51 -2.39 8.63
CA TYR A 135 8.50 -1.75 7.80
C TYR A 135 7.12 -2.06 8.35
N SER A 136 6.24 -1.05 8.29
CA SER A 136 4.88 -1.23 8.74
C SER A 136 4.10 -2.13 7.80
N SER A 137 3.61 -3.23 8.35
CA SER A 137 2.83 -4.23 7.62
C SER A 137 1.79 -4.91 8.51
N MET A 138 1.72 -4.56 9.79
CA MET A 138 0.72 -5.05 10.73
C MET A 138 -0.15 -3.91 11.22
N TYR A 139 -1.45 -4.01 10.95
CA TYR A 139 -2.45 -3.01 11.26
C TYR A 139 -3.44 -3.60 12.25
N ILE A 140 -3.53 -2.99 13.42
CA ILE A 140 -4.49 -3.37 14.46
C ILE A 140 -5.67 -2.41 14.38
N PHE A 141 -6.86 -2.96 14.15
CA PHE A 141 -8.10 -2.21 14.20
C PHE A 141 -8.85 -2.52 15.51
N CYS A 142 -9.12 -1.50 16.32
CA CYS A 142 -9.87 -1.68 17.55
C CYS A 142 -10.62 -0.43 17.96
N GLY A 143 -11.91 -0.56 18.29
CA GLY A 143 -12.74 0.58 18.72
C GLY A 143 -12.29 1.18 20.06
N ASN A 144 -11.54 0.45 20.88
CA ASN A 144 -10.97 0.93 22.14
C ASN A 144 -9.52 0.48 22.30
N THR A 145 -8.59 1.27 21.75
CA THR A 145 -7.14 0.99 21.83
C THR A 145 -6.64 0.84 23.26
N ALA A 146 -7.18 1.61 24.21
CA ALA A 146 -6.77 1.55 25.61
C ALA A 146 -6.95 0.15 26.23
N HIS A 147 -7.95 -0.61 25.77
CA HIS A 147 -8.21 -1.97 26.24
C HIS A 147 -7.16 -2.99 25.78
N HIS A 148 -6.38 -2.66 24.76
CA HIS A 148 -5.39 -3.55 24.15
C HIS A 148 -3.94 -3.10 24.40
N MET A 149 -3.73 -1.97 25.09
CA MET A 149 -2.40 -1.40 25.29
C MET A 149 -1.45 -2.31 26.07
N ASP A 150 -1.98 -3.17 26.94
CA ASP A 150 -1.20 -4.10 27.76
C ASP A 150 -0.30 -5.02 26.92
N TRP A 151 -0.82 -5.54 25.81
CA TRP A 151 -0.04 -6.39 24.90
C TRP A 151 0.51 -5.63 23.69
N LEU A 152 -0.15 -4.56 23.23
CA LEU A 152 0.33 -3.78 22.08
C LEU A 152 1.69 -3.14 22.35
N MET A 153 1.95 -2.70 23.58
CA MET A 153 3.20 -2.03 23.95
C MET A 153 4.44 -2.89 23.72
N ASP A 154 4.32 -4.21 23.87
CA ASP A 154 5.42 -5.15 23.65
C ASP A 154 5.84 -5.23 22.17
N TYR A 155 5.00 -4.75 21.26
CA TYR A 155 5.18 -4.86 19.81
C TYR A 155 5.02 -3.53 19.06
N VAL A 156 5.02 -2.39 19.78
CA VAL A 156 4.71 -1.06 19.20
C VAL A 156 5.61 -0.67 18.02
N GLU A 157 6.82 -1.20 17.95
CA GLU A 157 7.75 -0.96 16.82
C GLU A 157 7.33 -1.64 15.51
N HIS A 158 6.47 -2.67 15.59
CA HIS A 158 6.00 -3.47 14.47
C HIS A 158 4.55 -3.18 14.08
N LEU A 159 3.78 -2.56 14.99
CA LEU A 159 2.35 -2.41 14.87
C LEU A 159 1.95 -0.97 14.59
N GLN A 160 0.92 -0.81 13.78
CA GLN A 160 0.16 0.43 13.70
C GLN A 160 -1.26 0.17 14.20
N THR A 161 -1.78 1.04 15.08
CA THR A 161 -3.09 0.85 15.70
C THR A 161 -4.06 1.96 15.31
N PHE A 162 -5.29 1.58 14.99
CA PHE A 162 -6.35 2.48 14.52
C PHE A 162 -7.67 2.19 15.23
N ASN A 163 -8.43 3.25 15.47
CA ASN A 163 -9.79 3.19 16.00
C ASN A 163 -10.85 3.64 14.97
N HIS A 164 -10.43 4.09 13.78
CA HIS A 164 -11.31 4.48 12.69
C HIS A 164 -10.88 3.82 11.37
N GLU A 165 -11.86 3.26 10.64
CA GLU A 165 -11.62 2.53 9.39
C GLU A 165 -10.94 3.38 8.32
N LYS A 166 -11.34 4.66 8.24
CA LYS A 166 -10.78 5.62 7.29
C LYS A 166 -9.28 5.79 7.52
N ASP A 167 -8.86 5.96 8.77
CA ASP A 167 -7.45 6.20 9.11
C ASP A 167 -6.59 4.97 8.80
N LEU A 168 -7.11 3.77 9.09
CA LEU A 168 -6.45 2.52 8.71
C LEU A 168 -6.31 2.41 7.20
N LEU A 169 -7.40 2.59 6.45
CA LEU A 169 -7.40 2.49 4.99
C LEU A 169 -6.44 3.49 4.35
N THR A 170 -6.51 4.73 4.80
CA THR A 170 -5.62 5.83 4.43
C THR A 170 -4.17 5.44 4.65
N ARG A 171 -3.83 4.92 5.84
CA ARG A 171 -2.45 4.53 6.13
C ARG A 171 -2.01 3.30 5.33
N LEU A 172 -2.87 2.31 5.13
CA LEU A 172 -2.60 1.14 4.30
C LEU A 172 -2.27 1.55 2.85
N ILE A 173 -3.10 2.41 2.24
CA ILE A 173 -2.88 2.93 0.88
C ILE A 173 -1.55 3.68 0.79
N ARG A 174 -1.22 4.49 1.80
CA ARG A 174 0.06 5.20 1.87
C ARG A 174 1.24 4.23 1.95
N ASP A 175 1.19 3.25 2.85
CA ASP A 175 2.28 2.30 3.04
C ASP A 175 2.51 1.44 1.78
N VAL A 176 1.44 1.08 1.08
CA VAL A 176 1.53 0.41 -0.24
C VAL A 176 2.19 1.32 -1.28
N ALA A 177 1.81 2.59 -1.34
CA ALA A 177 2.41 3.56 -2.25
C ALA A 177 3.90 3.81 -1.95
N MET A 178 4.28 3.87 -0.67
CA MET A 178 5.67 4.01 -0.23
C MET A 178 6.49 2.76 -0.58
N ASN A 179 5.91 1.57 -0.46
CA ASN A 179 6.62 0.36 -0.84
C ASN A 179 6.95 0.33 -2.35
N PHE A 180 6.06 0.83 -3.22
CA PHE A 180 6.39 0.98 -4.64
C PHE A 180 7.54 1.96 -4.88
N ILE A 181 7.64 3.03 -4.09
CA ILE A 181 8.76 3.97 -4.15
C ILE A 181 10.06 3.28 -3.73
N GLU A 182 10.06 2.50 -2.65
CA GLU A 182 11.24 1.77 -2.18
C GLU A 182 11.70 0.73 -3.21
N GLN A 183 10.77 0.00 -3.84
CA GLN A 183 11.10 -0.97 -4.89
C GLN A 183 11.56 -0.34 -6.20
N SER A 184 11.36 0.97 -6.38
CA SER A 184 11.73 1.66 -7.62
C SER A 184 13.26 1.75 -7.81
N GLU A 185 14.07 1.50 -6.79
CA GLU A 185 15.50 1.80 -6.80
C GLU A 185 16.37 0.82 -7.62
N TYR A 186 15.80 -0.26 -8.17
CA TYR A 186 16.59 -1.33 -8.81
C TYR A 186 16.67 -1.29 -10.34
N SER A 187 15.75 -0.61 -11.04
CA SER A 187 15.74 -0.50 -12.51
C SER A 187 14.98 0.73 -12.97
N LEU A 188 15.58 1.58 -13.80
CA LEU A 188 15.03 2.90 -14.14
C LEU A 188 13.66 2.85 -14.85
N LYS A 189 13.39 1.81 -15.66
CA LYS A 189 12.08 1.60 -16.30
C LYS A 189 11.03 1.09 -15.31
N GLN A 190 11.40 0.12 -14.47
CA GLN A 190 10.52 -0.39 -13.41
C GLN A 190 10.24 0.71 -12.40
N ALA A 191 11.24 1.55 -12.11
CA ALA A 191 11.14 2.71 -11.25
C ALA A 191 10.04 3.64 -11.74
N LEU A 192 10.07 4.01 -13.03
CA LEU A 192 9.05 4.88 -13.61
C LEU A 192 7.65 4.27 -13.49
N ALA A 193 7.50 2.98 -13.81
CA ALA A 193 6.21 2.29 -13.70
C ALA A 193 5.69 2.28 -12.25
N ARG A 194 6.57 1.97 -11.29
CA ARG A 194 6.26 1.95 -9.85
C ARG A 194 5.92 3.33 -9.31
N TYR A 195 6.67 4.37 -9.68
CA TYR A 195 6.36 5.75 -9.28
C TYR A 195 5.01 6.21 -9.87
N LYS A 196 4.70 5.87 -11.13
CA LYS A 196 3.39 6.15 -11.73
C LYS A 196 2.26 5.44 -11.00
N GLN A 197 2.47 4.19 -10.59
CA GLN A 197 1.53 3.45 -9.77
C GLN A 197 1.34 4.12 -8.39
N SER A 198 2.43 4.45 -7.71
CA SER A 198 2.42 5.19 -6.44
C SER A 198 1.66 6.52 -6.55
N LYS A 199 1.89 7.30 -7.63
CA LYS A 199 1.14 8.53 -7.91
C LYS A 199 -0.37 8.28 -8.05
N LYS A 200 -0.78 7.24 -8.79
CA LYS A 200 -2.21 6.89 -8.95
C LYS A 200 -2.85 6.61 -7.58
N VAL A 201 -2.14 5.86 -6.74
CA VAL A 201 -2.57 5.41 -5.42
C VAL A 201 -2.65 6.59 -4.44
N LEU A 202 -1.64 7.47 -4.44
CA LEU A 202 -1.65 8.71 -3.65
C LEU A 202 -2.75 9.67 -4.13
N ASN A 203 -3.02 9.79 -5.43
CA ASN A 203 -4.13 10.61 -5.90
C ASN A 203 -5.49 10.10 -5.39
N ARG A 204 -5.68 8.77 -5.31
CA ARG A 204 -6.87 8.18 -4.68
C ARG A 204 -6.93 8.50 -3.19
N TYR A 205 -5.80 8.37 -2.48
CA TYR A 205 -5.68 8.77 -1.08
C TYR A 205 -6.13 10.23 -0.86
N LEU A 206 -5.69 11.15 -1.71
CA LEU A 206 -6.02 12.58 -1.61
C LEU A 206 -7.49 12.88 -1.89
N GLN A 207 -8.20 12.01 -2.62
CA GLN A 207 -9.65 12.13 -2.82
C GLN A 207 -10.43 11.66 -1.59
N MET A 208 -9.82 10.84 -0.72
CA MET A 208 -10.47 10.25 0.45
C MET A 208 -10.33 11.09 1.72
N ASN A 209 -9.28 11.93 1.84
CA ASN A 209 -8.96 12.73 3.03
C ASN A 209 -8.31 14.09 2.67
N GLU A 210 -8.26 15.04 3.62
CA GLU A 210 -7.47 16.27 3.46
C GLU A 210 -5.95 15.96 3.39
N PRO A 211 -5.21 16.45 2.38
CA PRO A 211 -3.86 15.97 2.03
C PRO A 211 -2.71 16.18 3.01
N CYS A 212 -1.82 15.18 3.11
CA CYS A 212 -0.37 15.43 3.19
C CYS A 212 0.17 15.60 1.76
N ARG A 213 0.14 16.84 1.24
CA ARG A 213 0.55 17.18 -0.14
C ARG A 213 2.03 16.84 -0.44
N LYS A 214 2.86 16.76 0.61
CA LYS A 214 4.31 16.53 0.51
C LYS A 214 4.68 15.18 -0.13
N ASP A 215 3.95 14.11 0.19
CA ASP A 215 4.24 12.78 -0.36
C ASP A 215 4.00 12.74 -1.88
N LEU A 216 2.91 13.39 -2.35
CA LEU A 216 2.62 13.49 -3.77
C LEU A 216 3.69 14.31 -4.50
N GLU A 217 4.04 15.48 -3.97
CA GLU A 217 5.08 16.35 -4.55
C GLU A 217 6.43 15.63 -4.63
N HIS A 218 6.78 14.81 -3.63
CA HIS A 218 7.96 13.96 -3.68
C HIS A 218 7.90 12.96 -4.84
N VAL A 219 6.79 12.23 -4.99
CA VAL A 219 6.61 11.26 -6.09
C VAL A 219 6.64 11.95 -7.45
N GLU A 220 6.00 13.10 -7.61
CA GLU A 220 6.00 13.86 -8.86
C GLU A 220 7.40 14.33 -9.26
N ARG A 221 8.18 14.84 -8.31
CA ARG A 221 9.60 15.19 -8.55
C ARG A 221 10.41 13.99 -9.02
N ARG A 222 10.22 12.81 -8.42
CA ARG A 222 10.93 11.58 -8.81
C ARG A 222 10.53 11.07 -10.20
N ILE A 223 9.23 11.13 -10.55
CA ILE A 223 8.76 10.82 -11.91
C ILE A 223 9.43 11.75 -12.92
N ALA A 224 9.37 13.07 -12.70
CA ALA A 224 9.96 14.05 -13.61
C ALA A 224 11.47 13.83 -13.81
N ALA A 225 12.20 13.56 -12.72
CA ALA A 225 13.63 13.26 -12.79
C ALA A 225 13.93 12.01 -13.63
N ILE A 226 13.19 10.92 -13.43
CA ILE A 226 13.38 9.67 -14.19
C ILE A 226 12.97 9.83 -15.65
N GLU A 227 11.86 10.52 -15.93
CA GLU A 227 11.42 10.78 -17.32
C GLU A 227 12.45 11.63 -18.08
N LYS A 228 13.11 12.58 -17.42
CA LYS A 228 14.23 13.34 -18.00
C LYS A 228 15.44 12.46 -18.31
N ILE A 229 15.76 11.49 -17.45
CA ILE A 229 16.86 10.53 -17.70
C ILE A 229 16.53 9.61 -18.88
N ILE A 230 15.29 9.10 -18.97
CA ILE A 230 14.87 8.21 -20.05
C ILE A 230 14.74 8.95 -21.38
N ASN A 231 14.21 10.17 -21.36
CA ASN A 231 13.90 10.97 -22.54
C ASN A 231 14.50 12.39 -22.42
N PRO A 232 15.83 12.54 -22.52
CA PRO A 232 16.49 13.83 -22.32
C PRO A 232 15.97 14.92 -23.27
N ASN A 233 15.56 14.54 -24.48
CA ASN A 233 15.07 15.46 -25.50
C ASN A 233 13.59 15.90 -25.32
N LYS A 234 12.87 15.36 -24.32
CA LYS A 234 11.45 15.70 -24.08
C LYS A 234 11.27 16.87 -23.10
N SER A 235 12.35 17.25 -22.40
CA SER A 235 12.35 18.25 -21.33
C SER A 235 12.07 19.68 -21.80
N ASP A 236 12.31 20.00 -23.08
CA ASP A 236 12.22 21.39 -23.56
C ASP A 236 10.78 21.79 -23.95
N ALA A 237 9.83 20.86 -23.96
CA ALA A 237 8.44 21.12 -24.37
C ALA A 237 7.50 21.53 -23.22
N TYR A 238 7.84 21.24 -21.96
CA TYR A 238 6.97 21.53 -20.81
C TYR A 238 7.32 22.83 -20.08
N ALA A 239 8.47 23.44 -20.36
CA ALA A 239 8.88 24.72 -19.76
C ALA A 239 8.26 25.96 -20.45
N GLN A 240 7.35 25.78 -21.42
CA GLN A 240 6.78 26.90 -22.20
C GLN A 240 5.28 27.14 -22.01
N THR A 241 4.59 26.41 -21.12
CA THR A 241 3.12 26.56 -20.98
C THR A 241 2.62 27.30 -19.74
N ASP A 242 3.47 27.64 -18.76
CA ASP A 242 3.01 28.25 -17.51
C ASP A 242 3.49 29.69 -17.25
N ASP A 243 4.24 30.32 -18.16
CA ASP A 243 4.65 31.73 -18.03
C ASP A 243 3.62 32.70 -18.65
N ILE A 244 2.44 32.79 -18.03
CA ILE A 244 1.63 34.02 -18.01
C ILE A 244 1.07 34.23 -16.58
N SER A 245 1.91 34.71 -15.66
CA SER A 245 1.64 35.93 -14.86
C SER A 245 2.65 36.12 -13.72
N ASP A 246 3.16 37.35 -13.66
CA ASP A 246 3.70 38.10 -12.52
C ASP A 246 5.10 37.76 -11.95
N ASN A 247 6.05 38.58 -12.41
CA ASN A 247 7.23 39.07 -11.69
C ASN A 247 6.96 39.33 -10.20
N THR A 248 7.80 38.78 -9.30
CA THR A 248 8.73 39.57 -8.46
C THR A 248 9.62 38.71 -7.53
N THR A 249 10.92 39.03 -7.56
CA THR A 249 11.97 38.95 -6.51
C THR A 249 12.61 37.62 -6.06
N ASN A 250 13.87 37.48 -6.49
CA ASN A 250 15.13 37.18 -5.80
C ASN A 250 15.29 36.09 -4.71
N ASP A 251 16.24 35.21 -5.06
CA ASP A 251 17.47 34.77 -4.36
C ASP A 251 17.43 33.70 -3.24
N ASN A 252 18.21 32.66 -3.54
CA ASN A 252 19.02 31.81 -2.67
C ASN A 252 18.31 30.87 -1.69
N GLU A 253 18.30 29.57 -2.04
CA GLU A 253 18.64 28.52 -1.07
C GLU A 253 19.11 27.24 -1.78
N GLU A 254 20.40 26.96 -1.66
CA GLU A 254 21.06 25.72 -2.04
C GLU A 254 21.23 24.85 -0.78
N VAL A 255 20.81 23.58 -0.88
CA VAL A 255 21.22 22.42 -0.08
C VAL A 255 20.91 22.43 1.43
N GLU A 256 19.65 22.11 1.79
CA GLU A 256 19.35 21.23 2.93
C GLU A 256 18.13 20.38 2.60
N ASP A 257 18.33 19.13 2.15
CA ASP A 257 17.23 18.17 2.02
C ASP A 257 17.70 16.78 2.44
N LEU A 258 18.02 16.65 3.74
CA LEU A 258 18.27 15.38 4.42
C LEU A 258 17.90 15.50 5.91
N ARG A 259 16.66 15.93 6.22
CA ARG A 259 16.05 15.86 7.57
C ARG A 259 14.57 16.22 7.56
N LEU A 260 13.75 15.50 6.79
CA LEU A 260 12.30 15.63 6.86
C LEU A 260 11.65 14.25 7.01
N SER A 261 11.61 13.74 8.24
CA SER A 261 10.79 12.57 8.58
C SER A 261 10.11 12.63 9.96
N GLU A 262 9.89 13.81 10.56
CA GLU A 262 9.25 13.90 11.89
C GLU A 262 8.02 14.82 11.98
N ALA A 263 7.45 15.31 10.87
CA ALA A 263 6.36 16.29 10.92
C ALA A 263 4.96 15.74 10.58
N CYS A 264 4.74 14.43 10.56
CA CYS A 264 3.40 13.84 10.33
C CYS A 264 3.18 12.60 11.22
N SER A 265 3.29 12.78 12.54
CA SER A 265 2.78 11.82 13.53
C SER A 265 1.47 12.32 14.11
#